data_AF-A0A9E3W128-F1
#
_entry.id   AF-A0A9E3W128-F1
#
_cell.length_a   1.000
_cell.length_b   1.000
_cell.length_c   1.000
_cell.angle_alpha   90.00
_cell.angle_beta   90.00
_cell.angle_gamma   90.00
#
_symmetry.space_group_name_H-M   'P 1'
#
loop_
_entity.id
_entity.type
_entity.pdbx_description
1 polymer ?
#
loop_
_entity_poly.entity_id
_entity_poly.type
_entity_poly.pdbx_seq_one_letter_code
_entity_poly.pdbx_strand_id
1 'polypeptide(L)'
;IQNVILPYLTQQSGLDETEIRLRTRLVFHQILHQYSDFNVSTIDSFVQRLSRTFARELGLPSRYEVLLESDAMIKLAADLTIEQVGVDDFLTKLILNFVEQRLEDEDDWRFEKKLVEFMQLLLQEEAHRFRHGNDLDTNEKVQQLRTRLRTFTKAFEKKVLTLADQFEKLLQANDLELDNLTGGSRGIAVFFRRLQNLELASAKASTFGKAIPEAGKWAAGKLSKAQKETVAAIENQLESLLSAIHQKLDENLPKYSLYSLLDAEILSFALQQRLLDQLDEMSVQSNQVHISEFNKRLASAIDDAAVPYIYERLGERYKHFLLDEFQDTSLLQWHNFLPLVENALASNNLSLLVGDAKQAIYRFRSGEVEQFIQLPNIYRKEESLVAQHAQAAIIQHFEEESLGKNYRSLPAVVSFNNEFYSFLSAQLPEKYQ
;
A
#
# COMPACT_ATOMS: atom_id res chain seq x y z
N ILE A 1 -10.34 0.06 -44.18
CA ILE A 1 -10.55 0.94 -43.01
C ILE A 1 -11.19 2.22 -43.56
N GLN A 2 -12.51 2.39 -43.40
CA GLN A 2 -13.12 3.69 -43.69
C GLN A 2 -12.47 4.73 -42.79
N ASN A 3 -12.19 5.91 -43.32
CA ASN A 3 -11.47 6.97 -42.61
C ASN A 3 -12.45 7.63 -41.61
N VAL A 4 -12.65 7.00 -40.44
CA VAL A 4 -13.66 7.40 -39.44
C VAL A 4 -13.35 8.75 -38.78
N ILE A 5 -12.08 9.14 -38.78
CA ILE A 5 -11.60 10.35 -38.12
C ILE A 5 -12.17 11.62 -38.76
N LEU A 6 -12.15 11.72 -40.09
CA LEU A 6 -12.59 12.94 -40.77
C LEU A 6 -14.10 13.22 -40.55
N PRO A 7 -15.02 12.26 -40.73
CA PRO A 7 -16.43 12.45 -40.38
C PRO A 7 -16.65 12.83 -38.90
N TYR A 8 -15.90 12.22 -37.97
CA TYR A 8 -15.98 12.55 -36.55
C TYR A 8 -15.54 14.01 -36.29
N LEU A 9 -14.41 14.42 -36.87
CA LEU A 9 -13.90 15.80 -36.73
C LEU A 9 -14.85 16.82 -37.36
N THR A 10 -15.45 16.53 -38.52
CA THR A 10 -16.46 17.38 -39.15
C THR A 10 -17.68 17.56 -38.25
N GLN A 11 -18.15 16.45 -37.63
CA GLN A 11 -19.30 16.49 -36.73
C GLN A 11 -19.01 17.29 -35.46
N GLN A 12 -17.84 17.09 -34.84
CA GLN A 12 -17.49 17.73 -33.57
C GLN A 12 -17.09 19.19 -33.72
N SER A 13 -16.29 19.53 -34.75
CA SER A 13 -15.78 20.90 -34.94
C SER A 13 -16.76 21.82 -35.67
N GLY A 14 -17.75 21.25 -36.38
CA GLY A 14 -18.63 22.01 -37.28
C GLY A 14 -17.93 22.59 -38.51
N LEU A 15 -16.64 22.25 -38.74
CA LEU A 15 -15.86 22.70 -39.88
C LEU A 15 -16.05 21.77 -41.08
N ASP A 16 -15.92 22.32 -42.28
CA ASP A 16 -15.94 21.50 -43.49
C ASP A 16 -14.66 20.65 -43.66
N GLU A 17 -14.75 19.60 -44.47
CA GLU A 17 -13.62 18.69 -44.68
C GLU A 17 -12.38 19.38 -45.27
N THR A 18 -12.58 20.43 -46.06
CA THR A 18 -11.50 21.15 -46.75
C THR A 18 -10.68 21.94 -45.75
N GLU A 19 -11.35 22.66 -44.87
CA GLU A 19 -10.79 23.45 -43.78
C GLU A 19 -10.08 22.55 -42.78
N ILE A 20 -10.68 21.42 -42.39
CA ILE A 20 -10.02 20.44 -41.51
C ILE A 20 -8.71 19.95 -42.13
N ARG A 21 -8.71 19.60 -43.42
CA ARG A 21 -7.49 19.16 -44.13
C ARG A 21 -6.45 20.27 -44.22
N LEU A 22 -6.88 21.51 -44.47
CA LEU A 22 -5.99 22.67 -44.51
C LEU A 22 -5.33 22.91 -43.16
N ARG A 23 -6.12 22.98 -42.07
CA ARG A 23 -5.61 23.16 -40.70
C ARG A 23 -4.70 22.02 -40.29
N THR A 24 -5.08 20.78 -40.56
CA THR A 24 -4.26 19.59 -40.27
C THR A 24 -2.91 19.69 -40.97
N ARG A 25 -2.88 20.10 -42.25
CA ARG A 25 -1.62 20.31 -43.00
C ARG A 25 -0.77 21.43 -42.39
N LEU A 26 -1.39 22.53 -41.96
CA LEU A 26 -0.68 23.63 -41.31
C LEU A 26 -0.08 23.21 -39.98
N VAL A 27 -0.86 22.55 -39.12
CA VAL A 27 -0.41 22.01 -37.83
C VAL A 27 0.70 20.99 -38.02
N PHE A 28 0.54 20.06 -38.96
CA PHE A 28 1.58 19.07 -39.28
C PHE A 28 2.87 19.75 -39.75
N HIS A 29 2.78 20.76 -40.60
CA HIS A 29 3.94 21.54 -41.03
C HIS A 29 4.60 22.28 -39.86
N GLN A 30 3.82 22.89 -38.96
CA GLN A 30 4.33 23.52 -37.75
C GLN A 30 5.08 22.52 -36.86
N ILE A 31 4.52 21.33 -36.62
CA ILE A 31 5.18 20.26 -35.85
C ILE A 31 6.50 19.84 -36.50
N LEU A 32 6.57 19.78 -37.84
CA LEU A 32 7.82 19.44 -38.53
C LEU A 32 8.90 20.52 -38.40
N HIS A 33 8.53 21.81 -38.43
CA HIS A 33 9.49 22.93 -38.30
C HIS A 33 9.87 23.23 -36.85
N GLN A 34 8.95 22.99 -35.91
CA GLN A 34 9.11 23.25 -34.47
C GLN A 34 9.02 21.94 -33.68
N TYR A 35 9.72 20.89 -34.17
CA TYR A 35 9.65 19.56 -33.57
C TYR A 35 10.07 19.53 -32.10
N SER A 36 10.93 20.46 -31.66
CA SER A 36 11.32 20.62 -30.25
C SER A 36 10.15 20.91 -29.30
N ASP A 37 9.08 21.46 -29.83
CA ASP A 37 7.93 21.98 -29.09
C ASP A 37 6.83 20.91 -28.96
N PHE A 38 6.89 19.86 -29.79
CA PHE A 38 6.02 18.69 -29.71
C PHE A 38 6.75 17.52 -29.05
N ASN A 39 6.31 17.12 -27.85
CA ASN A 39 6.95 16.05 -27.09
C ASN A 39 6.01 14.89 -26.86
N VAL A 40 6.46 13.69 -27.24
CA VAL A 40 5.79 12.42 -26.94
C VAL A 40 6.75 11.58 -26.11
N SER A 41 6.36 11.25 -24.89
CA SER A 41 7.17 10.46 -23.97
C SER A 41 6.30 9.81 -22.91
N THR A 42 6.80 8.77 -22.27
CA THR A 42 6.16 8.23 -21.05
C THR A 42 6.25 9.25 -19.91
N ILE A 43 5.35 9.14 -18.93
CA ILE A 43 5.38 9.97 -17.72
C ILE A 43 6.75 9.87 -17.02
N ASP A 44 7.29 8.67 -16.85
CA ASP A 44 8.61 8.50 -16.21
C ASP A 44 9.73 9.19 -16.97
N SER A 45 9.71 9.14 -18.32
CA SER A 45 10.71 9.83 -19.15
C SER A 45 10.58 11.36 -19.02
N PHE A 46 9.35 11.86 -18.90
CA PHE A 46 9.10 13.29 -18.66
C PHE A 46 9.62 13.71 -17.28
N VAL A 47 9.27 12.96 -16.23
CA VAL A 47 9.72 13.22 -14.85
C VAL A 47 11.24 13.15 -14.76
N GLN A 48 11.89 12.14 -15.35
CA GLN A 48 13.36 12.05 -15.37
C GLN A 48 14.01 13.25 -16.07
N ARG A 49 13.45 13.71 -17.20
CA ARG A 49 13.95 14.89 -17.91
C ARG A 49 13.83 16.14 -17.05
N LEU A 50 12.70 16.29 -16.36
CA LEU A 50 12.45 17.36 -15.41
C LEU A 50 13.46 17.29 -14.25
N SER A 51 13.63 16.12 -13.64
CA SER A 51 14.58 15.92 -12.56
C SER A 51 16.03 16.21 -12.95
N ARG A 52 16.43 15.92 -14.20
CA ARG A 52 17.76 16.33 -14.70
C ARG A 52 17.90 17.84 -14.84
N THR A 53 16.84 18.52 -15.24
CA THR A 53 16.83 19.98 -15.42
C THR A 53 16.88 20.71 -14.08
N PHE A 54 16.23 20.13 -13.06
CA PHE A 54 16.14 20.67 -11.70
C PHE A 54 16.93 19.83 -10.69
N ALA A 55 18.03 19.22 -11.11
CA ALA A 55 18.75 18.26 -10.28
C ALA A 55 19.21 18.88 -8.96
N ARG A 56 19.67 20.13 -8.99
CA ARG A 56 20.12 20.85 -7.80
C ARG A 56 18.97 21.13 -6.85
N GLU A 57 17.84 21.57 -7.38
CA GLU A 57 16.63 21.90 -6.62
C GLU A 57 16.00 20.64 -5.99
N LEU A 58 16.13 19.49 -6.65
CA LEU A 58 15.65 18.19 -6.15
C LEU A 58 16.68 17.44 -5.28
N GLY A 59 17.80 18.09 -4.92
CA GLY A 59 18.88 17.47 -4.12
C GLY A 59 19.55 16.28 -4.79
N LEU A 60 19.48 16.18 -6.12
CA LEU A 60 20.07 15.11 -6.92
C LEU A 60 21.54 15.43 -7.25
N PRO A 61 22.39 14.40 -7.44
CA PRO A 61 23.77 14.61 -7.91
C PRO A 61 23.80 15.35 -9.26
N SER A 62 24.85 16.13 -9.53
CA SER A 62 24.95 16.87 -10.80
C SER A 62 25.11 15.96 -12.03
N ARG A 63 25.63 14.75 -11.84
CA ARG A 63 25.66 13.67 -12.83
C ARG A 63 25.25 12.40 -12.11
N TYR A 64 24.25 11.70 -12.62
CA TYR A 64 23.84 10.41 -12.06
C TYR A 64 23.41 9.43 -13.14
N GLU A 65 23.56 8.15 -12.83
CA GLU A 65 22.98 7.03 -13.56
C GLU A 65 21.62 6.66 -12.94
N VAL A 66 20.66 6.32 -13.79
CA VAL A 66 19.32 5.89 -13.34
C VAL A 66 19.33 4.39 -13.13
N LEU A 67 19.03 3.95 -11.91
CA LEU A 67 18.89 2.53 -11.58
C LEU A 67 17.43 2.10 -11.62
N LEU A 68 17.22 0.93 -12.23
CA LEU A 68 15.92 0.25 -12.27
C LEU A 68 15.81 -0.84 -11.22
N GLU A 69 16.92 -1.52 -10.91
CA GLU A 69 17.00 -2.53 -9.86
C GLU A 69 17.55 -1.90 -8.58
N SER A 70 16.87 -2.16 -7.46
CA SER A 70 17.22 -1.58 -6.16
C SER A 70 17.85 -2.59 -5.20
N ASP A 71 17.78 -3.90 -5.44
CA ASP A 71 18.20 -4.92 -4.48
C ASP A 71 19.67 -4.78 -4.04
N ALA A 72 20.57 -4.52 -4.99
CA ALA A 72 21.99 -4.33 -4.68
C ALA A 72 22.25 -3.05 -3.86
N MET A 73 21.55 -1.95 -4.20
CA MET A 73 21.63 -0.69 -3.48
C MET A 73 21.08 -0.83 -2.07
N ILE A 74 19.91 -1.46 -1.91
CA ILE A 74 19.25 -1.69 -0.63
C ILE A 74 20.15 -2.53 0.27
N LYS A 75 20.71 -3.62 -0.26
CA LYS A 75 21.59 -4.49 0.53
C LYS A 75 22.81 -3.72 1.03
N LEU A 76 23.45 -2.95 0.15
CA LEU A 76 24.61 -2.14 0.53
C LEU A 76 24.22 -1.04 1.54
N ALA A 77 23.05 -0.43 1.42
CA ALA A 77 22.56 0.56 2.39
C ALA A 77 22.28 -0.05 3.76
N ALA A 78 21.71 -1.26 3.81
CA ALA A 78 21.52 -1.99 5.04
C ALA A 78 22.88 -2.35 5.68
N ASP A 79 23.84 -2.85 4.88
CA ASP A 79 25.19 -3.18 5.34
C ASP A 79 25.92 -1.95 5.92
N LEU A 80 25.86 -0.80 5.24
CA LEU A 80 26.43 0.46 5.71
C LEU A 80 25.74 0.99 6.96
N THR A 81 24.42 0.82 7.06
CA THR A 81 23.68 1.17 8.28
C THR A 81 24.20 0.34 9.46
N ILE A 82 24.44 -0.96 9.26
CA ILE A 82 24.98 -1.84 10.32
C ILE A 82 26.42 -1.47 10.67
N GLU A 83 27.23 -1.01 9.71
CA GLU A 83 28.58 -0.53 9.96
C GLU A 83 28.62 0.67 10.92
N GLN A 84 27.53 1.45 11.02
CA GLN A 84 27.40 2.55 11.99
C GLN A 84 27.20 2.07 13.44
N VAL A 85 27.03 0.76 13.69
CA VAL A 85 26.98 0.20 15.04
C VAL A 85 28.34 0.39 15.74
N GLY A 86 28.30 1.00 16.92
CA GLY A 86 29.47 1.44 17.68
C GLY A 86 29.88 2.89 17.42
N VAL A 87 29.32 3.53 16.39
CA VAL A 87 29.54 4.95 16.06
C VAL A 87 28.30 5.78 16.38
N ASP A 88 27.13 5.39 15.86
CA ASP A 88 25.85 6.00 16.20
C ASP A 88 25.33 5.41 17.52
N ASP A 89 25.33 6.20 18.58
CA ASP A 89 24.89 5.80 19.92
C ASP A 89 23.42 5.33 19.95
N PHE A 90 22.55 5.96 19.16
CA PHE A 90 21.15 5.57 19.11
C PHE A 90 21.01 4.20 18.46
N LEU A 91 21.58 4.03 17.27
CA LEU A 91 21.54 2.77 16.51
C LEU A 91 22.14 1.63 17.34
N THR A 92 23.28 1.90 17.97
CA THR A 92 24.00 0.92 18.79
C THR A 92 23.13 0.42 19.93
N LYS A 93 22.55 1.34 20.73
CA LYS A 93 21.66 0.97 21.83
C LYS A 93 20.39 0.28 21.32
N LEU A 94 19.85 0.72 20.20
CA LEU A 94 18.64 0.15 19.61
C LEU A 94 18.86 -1.31 19.20
N ILE A 95 19.95 -1.59 18.50
CA ILE A 95 20.32 -2.94 18.06
C ILE A 95 20.71 -3.82 19.26
N LEU A 96 21.48 -3.32 20.23
CA LEU A 96 21.82 -4.09 21.44
C LEU A 96 20.57 -4.50 22.21
N ASN A 97 19.66 -3.56 22.49
CA ASN A 97 18.39 -3.85 23.14
C ASN A 97 17.54 -4.87 22.36
N PHE A 98 17.67 -4.90 21.02
CA PHE A 98 16.97 -5.88 20.20
C PHE A 98 17.62 -7.25 20.24
N VAL A 99 18.95 -7.33 20.17
CA VAL A 99 19.67 -8.61 20.22
C VAL A 99 19.49 -9.25 21.60
N GLU A 100 19.65 -8.49 22.68
CA GLU A 100 19.39 -8.97 24.05
C GLU A 100 18.00 -9.56 24.17
N GLN A 101 17.00 -8.88 23.62
CA GLN A 101 15.62 -9.35 23.58
C GLN A 101 15.45 -10.66 22.81
N ARG A 102 16.01 -10.75 21.60
CA ARG A 102 15.85 -11.92 20.73
C ARG A 102 16.51 -13.15 21.33
N LEU A 103 17.60 -12.95 22.06
CA LEU A 103 18.26 -14.00 22.83
C LEU A 103 17.37 -14.49 23.99
N GLU A 104 16.65 -13.60 24.67
CA GLU A 104 15.65 -14.00 25.68
C GLU A 104 14.47 -14.78 25.07
N ASP A 105 14.03 -14.40 23.87
CA ASP A 105 12.89 -14.99 23.17
C ASP A 105 13.25 -16.26 22.35
N GLU A 106 14.50 -16.75 22.40
CA GLU A 106 15.05 -17.87 21.59
C GLU A 106 14.81 -17.75 20.07
N ASP A 107 14.80 -16.52 19.54
CA ASP A 107 14.46 -16.22 18.15
C ASP A 107 15.70 -15.83 17.31
N ASP A 108 15.58 -15.81 15.98
CA ASP A 108 16.64 -15.42 15.07
C ASP A 108 17.06 -13.96 15.34
N TRP A 109 18.35 -13.76 15.62
CA TRP A 109 18.96 -12.47 15.93
C TRP A 109 19.33 -11.69 14.66
N ARG A 110 19.33 -12.33 13.49
CA ARG A 110 19.73 -11.71 12.21
C ARG A 110 18.77 -10.58 11.83
N PHE A 111 19.22 -9.36 12.07
CA PHE A 111 18.47 -8.14 11.84
C PHE A 111 18.57 -7.64 10.39
N GLU A 112 19.60 -8.05 9.68
CA GLU A 112 19.96 -7.57 8.34
C GLU A 112 18.85 -7.86 7.34
N LYS A 113 18.26 -9.06 7.41
CA LYS A 113 17.16 -9.45 6.53
C LYS A 113 15.94 -8.55 6.72
N LYS A 114 15.61 -8.20 7.98
CA LYS A 114 14.49 -7.31 8.29
C LYS A 114 14.73 -5.89 7.79
N LEU A 115 15.97 -5.40 7.90
CA LEU A 115 16.34 -4.10 7.34
C LEU A 115 16.13 -4.07 5.83
N VAL A 116 16.62 -5.08 5.11
CA VAL A 116 16.45 -5.17 3.64
C VAL A 116 14.97 -5.19 3.25
N GLU A 117 14.15 -6.02 3.91
CA GLU A 117 12.70 -6.08 3.67
C GLU A 117 12.02 -4.73 3.94
N PHE A 118 12.40 -4.05 5.03
CA PHE A 118 11.86 -2.74 5.36
C PHE A 118 12.31 -1.64 4.39
N MET A 119 13.56 -1.66 3.93
CA MET A 119 14.06 -0.72 2.93
C MET A 119 13.37 -0.91 1.56
N GLN A 120 13.10 -2.15 1.16
CA GLN A 120 12.28 -2.43 -0.03
C GLN A 120 10.88 -1.80 0.10
N LEU A 121 10.27 -1.86 1.29
CA LEU A 121 9.02 -1.19 1.58
C LEU A 121 9.15 0.35 1.47
N LEU A 122 10.24 0.96 1.98
CA LEU A 122 10.48 2.41 1.89
C LEU A 122 10.64 2.94 0.46
N LEU A 123 11.04 2.08 -0.49
CA LEU A 123 11.12 2.41 -1.91
C LEU A 123 9.77 2.31 -2.64
N GLN A 124 8.74 1.73 -2.04
CA GLN A 124 7.39 1.75 -2.62
C GLN A 124 6.83 3.17 -2.65
N GLU A 125 5.88 3.42 -3.57
CA GLU A 125 5.29 4.75 -3.76
C GLU A 125 4.43 5.13 -2.54
N GLU A 126 3.69 4.19 -2.00
CA GLU A 126 2.79 4.35 -0.85
C GLU A 126 3.56 4.78 0.41
N ALA A 127 4.82 4.35 0.53
CA ALA A 127 5.71 4.71 1.64
C ALA A 127 6.14 6.18 1.61
N HIS A 128 6.08 6.85 0.45
CA HIS A 128 6.48 8.26 0.30
C HIS A 128 5.71 9.17 1.24
N ARG A 129 4.41 8.93 1.42
CA ARG A 129 3.53 9.69 2.33
C ARG A 129 3.98 9.66 3.79
N PHE A 130 4.80 8.67 4.14
CA PHE A 130 5.28 8.45 5.50
C PHE A 130 6.79 8.71 5.63
N ARG A 131 7.43 9.36 4.65
CA ARG A 131 8.88 9.62 4.67
C ARG A 131 9.31 10.78 5.59
N HIS A 132 8.38 11.55 6.15
CA HIS A 132 8.69 12.68 7.02
C HIS A 132 9.12 12.26 8.42
N GLY A 133 10.23 11.50 8.51
CA GLY A 133 10.71 10.92 9.75
C GLY A 133 9.63 10.17 10.52
N ASN A 134 9.95 9.83 11.76
CA ASN A 134 8.94 9.42 12.71
C ASN A 134 9.31 9.92 14.09
N ASP A 135 8.32 9.91 14.98
CA ASP A 135 8.52 10.38 16.34
C ASP A 135 9.39 9.44 17.19
N LEU A 136 9.85 8.30 16.67
CA LEU A 136 10.72 7.34 17.39
C LEU A 136 12.21 7.61 17.15
N ASP A 137 12.57 8.90 17.19
CA ASP A 137 13.92 9.43 16.99
C ASP A 137 14.93 9.15 18.14
N THR A 138 14.44 8.67 19.29
CA THR A 138 15.20 8.52 20.54
C THR A 138 14.93 7.17 21.21
N ASN A 139 15.96 6.59 21.83
CA ASN A 139 15.84 5.27 22.46
C ASN A 139 14.78 5.26 23.55
N GLU A 140 14.64 6.37 24.27
CA GLU A 140 13.63 6.55 25.31
C GLU A 140 12.22 6.41 24.74
N LYS A 141 11.92 7.07 23.62
CA LYS A 141 10.59 6.99 22.98
C LYS A 141 10.31 5.60 22.44
N VAL A 142 11.30 4.95 21.81
CA VAL A 142 11.18 3.55 21.38
C VAL A 142 10.85 2.66 22.56
N GLN A 143 11.63 2.74 23.64
CA GLN A 143 11.44 1.89 24.81
C GLN A 143 10.12 2.16 25.52
N GLN A 144 9.67 3.42 25.62
CA GLN A 144 8.37 3.76 26.19
C GLN A 144 7.21 3.15 25.40
N LEU A 145 7.22 3.29 24.07
CA LEU A 145 6.19 2.71 23.21
C LEU A 145 6.21 1.18 23.33
N ARG A 146 7.39 0.57 23.23
CA ARG A 146 7.59 -0.87 23.36
C ARG A 146 7.07 -1.40 24.69
N THR A 147 7.41 -0.74 25.80
CA THR A 147 6.93 -1.08 27.14
C THR A 147 5.41 -1.06 27.21
N ARG A 148 4.77 -0.04 26.62
CA ARG A 148 3.31 0.08 26.58
C ARG A 148 2.66 -1.05 25.77
N LEU A 149 3.20 -1.37 24.59
CA LEU A 149 2.71 -2.46 23.74
C LEU A 149 2.80 -3.80 24.49
N ARG A 150 3.99 -4.09 25.04
CA ARG A 150 4.29 -5.35 25.73
C ARG A 150 3.55 -5.55 27.04
N THR A 151 3.34 -4.48 27.80
CA THR A 151 2.54 -4.53 29.02
C THR A 151 1.13 -5.03 28.71
N PHE A 152 0.54 -4.55 27.61
CA PHE A 152 -0.77 -5.03 27.18
C PHE A 152 -0.73 -6.47 26.65
N THR A 153 0.22 -6.80 25.76
CA THR A 153 0.28 -8.15 25.17
C THR A 153 0.55 -9.21 26.23
N LYS A 154 1.55 -9.04 27.09
CA LYS A 154 1.87 -9.98 28.18
C LYS A 154 0.72 -10.10 29.19
N ALA A 155 0.03 -9.00 29.52
CA ALA A 155 -1.13 -9.07 30.41
C ALA A 155 -2.31 -9.82 29.76
N PHE A 156 -2.50 -9.70 28.44
CA PHE A 156 -3.53 -10.42 27.71
C PHE A 156 -3.18 -11.90 27.56
N GLU A 157 -1.96 -12.23 27.15
CA GLU A 157 -1.41 -13.59 27.10
C GLU A 157 -1.63 -14.30 28.44
N LYS A 158 -1.22 -13.68 29.54
CA LYS A 158 -1.39 -14.24 30.89
C LYS A 158 -2.86 -14.52 31.22
N LYS A 159 -3.80 -13.63 30.86
CA LYS A 159 -5.23 -13.83 31.13
C LYS A 159 -5.78 -15.03 30.35
N VAL A 160 -5.45 -15.14 29.06
CA VAL A 160 -5.89 -16.25 28.21
C VAL A 160 -5.29 -17.58 28.70
N LEU A 161 -3.99 -17.60 28.99
CA LEU A 161 -3.30 -18.79 29.50
C LEU A 161 -3.82 -19.20 30.88
N THR A 162 -4.19 -18.26 31.76
CA THR A 162 -4.78 -18.59 33.06
C THR A 162 -6.14 -19.26 32.90
N LEU A 163 -6.98 -18.80 31.98
CA LEU A 163 -8.27 -19.44 31.69
C LEU A 163 -8.06 -20.82 31.04
N ALA A 164 -7.06 -20.95 30.17
CA ALA A 164 -6.71 -22.23 29.56
C ALA A 164 -6.23 -23.25 30.60
N ASP A 165 -5.36 -22.84 31.52
CA ASP A 165 -4.87 -23.66 32.64
C ASP A 165 -6.00 -24.04 33.60
N GLN A 166 -6.95 -23.15 33.88
CA GLN A 166 -8.15 -23.48 34.66
C GLN A 166 -9.00 -24.56 33.99
N PHE A 167 -9.15 -24.50 32.66
CA PHE A 167 -9.87 -25.51 31.89
C PHE A 167 -9.16 -26.87 31.94
N GLU A 168 -7.83 -26.89 31.73
CA GLU A 168 -7.04 -28.12 31.81
C GLU A 168 -7.02 -28.71 33.22
N LYS A 169 -6.92 -27.90 34.27
CA LYS A 169 -6.99 -28.34 35.67
C LYS A 169 -8.35 -28.93 36.03
N LEU A 170 -9.45 -28.37 35.50
CA LEU A 170 -10.78 -28.92 35.71
C LEU A 170 -10.90 -30.33 35.11
N LEU A 171 -10.29 -30.56 33.93
CA LEU A 171 -10.23 -31.89 33.33
C LEU A 171 -9.38 -32.85 34.17
N GLN A 172 -8.17 -32.42 34.58
CA GLN A 172 -7.26 -33.24 35.38
C GLN A 172 -7.86 -33.64 36.74
N ALA A 173 -8.60 -32.75 37.39
CA ALA A 173 -9.29 -33.04 38.66
C ALA A 173 -10.38 -34.12 38.54
N ASN A 174 -10.79 -34.45 37.32
CA ASN A 174 -11.80 -35.46 37.01
C ASN A 174 -11.23 -36.65 36.22
N ASP A 175 -9.89 -36.83 36.23
CA ASP A 175 -9.17 -37.88 35.48
C ASP A 175 -9.45 -37.86 33.96
N LEU A 176 -9.58 -36.64 33.40
CA LEU A 176 -9.80 -36.40 31.98
C LEU A 176 -8.65 -35.57 31.37
N GLU A 177 -8.44 -35.76 30.08
CA GLU A 177 -7.51 -35.00 29.24
C GLU A 177 -8.25 -34.28 28.10
N LEU A 178 -7.60 -33.30 27.47
CA LEU A 178 -8.15 -32.59 26.31
C LEU A 178 -8.56 -33.54 25.16
N ASP A 179 -7.85 -34.65 24.99
CA ASP A 179 -8.13 -35.67 23.98
C ASP A 179 -9.41 -36.47 24.27
N ASN A 180 -9.93 -36.40 25.50
CA ASN A 180 -11.22 -36.99 25.89
C ASN A 180 -12.41 -36.08 25.55
N LEU A 181 -12.18 -34.89 25.01
CA LEU A 181 -13.26 -34.03 24.56
C LEU A 181 -13.51 -34.15 23.05
N THR A 182 -14.58 -33.55 22.57
CA THR A 182 -15.02 -33.66 21.17
C THR A 182 -13.94 -33.30 20.15
N GLY A 183 -13.79 -34.20 19.16
CA GLY A 183 -12.75 -34.13 18.13
C GLY A 183 -11.37 -34.64 18.58
N GLY A 184 -11.20 -34.96 19.87
CA GLY A 184 -9.96 -35.48 20.46
C GLY A 184 -8.75 -34.61 20.10
N SER A 185 -7.63 -35.28 19.76
CA SER A 185 -6.35 -34.65 19.40
C SER A 185 -6.39 -33.74 18.17
N ARG A 186 -7.46 -33.78 17.36
CA ARG A 186 -7.68 -32.93 16.18
C ARG A 186 -8.76 -31.87 16.39
N GLY A 187 -9.40 -31.86 17.55
CA GLY A 187 -10.51 -30.96 17.87
C GLY A 187 -10.10 -29.89 18.87
N ILE A 188 -10.77 -29.90 20.02
CA ILE A 188 -10.56 -28.91 21.09
C ILE A 188 -9.12 -28.92 21.62
N ALA A 189 -8.44 -30.07 21.62
CA ALA A 189 -7.02 -30.15 21.99
C ALA A 189 -6.13 -29.27 21.10
N VAL A 190 -6.44 -29.14 19.80
CA VAL A 190 -5.70 -28.24 18.88
C VAL A 190 -5.94 -26.78 19.25
N PHE A 191 -7.17 -26.42 19.62
CA PHE A 191 -7.49 -25.06 20.05
C PHE A 191 -6.67 -24.67 21.28
N PHE A 192 -6.67 -25.50 22.34
CA PHE A 192 -5.88 -25.23 23.54
C PHE A 192 -4.37 -25.25 23.27
N ARG A 193 -3.86 -26.17 22.45
CA ARG A 193 -2.45 -26.16 22.04
C ARG A 193 -2.06 -24.85 21.35
N ARG A 194 -2.92 -24.31 20.48
CA ARG A 194 -2.70 -23.00 19.85
C ARG A 194 -2.71 -21.85 20.85
N LEU A 195 -3.56 -21.91 21.88
CA LEU A 195 -3.54 -20.92 22.97
C LEU A 195 -2.22 -20.98 23.75
N GLN A 196 -1.74 -22.18 24.07
CA GLN A 196 -0.46 -22.38 24.76
C GLN A 196 0.73 -21.87 23.93
N ASN A 197 0.68 -22.05 22.60
CA ASN A 197 1.68 -21.53 21.66
C ASN A 197 1.51 -20.04 21.32
N LEU A 198 0.55 -19.33 21.95
CA LEU A 198 0.21 -17.92 21.66
C LEU A 198 -0.23 -17.64 20.21
N GLU A 199 -0.66 -18.66 19.47
CA GLU A 199 -1.23 -18.57 18.13
C GLU A 199 -2.71 -18.14 18.18
N LEU A 200 -3.01 -17.04 18.87
CA LEU A 200 -4.38 -16.66 19.27
C LEU A 200 -5.32 -16.39 18.08
N ALA A 201 -4.81 -15.81 16.99
CA ALA A 201 -5.59 -15.60 15.76
C ALA A 201 -5.99 -16.93 15.11
N SER A 202 -5.03 -17.86 14.99
CA SER A 202 -5.26 -19.21 14.49
C SER A 202 -6.17 -20.01 15.42
N ALA A 203 -6.09 -19.80 16.73
CA ALA A 203 -6.99 -20.40 17.71
C ALA A 203 -8.42 -19.90 17.49
N LYS A 204 -8.64 -18.58 17.39
CA LYS A 204 -9.97 -18.00 17.15
C LYS A 204 -10.56 -18.43 15.80
N ALA A 205 -9.74 -18.57 14.76
CA ALA A 205 -10.19 -19.03 13.44
C ALA A 205 -10.59 -20.52 13.39
N SER A 206 -10.18 -21.32 14.39
CA SER A 206 -10.49 -22.75 14.47
C SER A 206 -11.96 -23.02 14.80
N THR A 207 -12.41 -24.26 14.60
CA THR A 207 -13.79 -24.69 14.89
C THR A 207 -14.22 -24.34 16.33
N PHE A 208 -13.38 -24.66 17.31
CA PHE A 208 -13.67 -24.42 18.73
C PHE A 208 -13.33 -23.00 19.20
N GLY A 209 -12.73 -22.16 18.34
CA GLY A 209 -12.63 -20.72 18.55
C GLY A 209 -13.85 -19.95 18.05
N LYS A 210 -14.61 -20.54 17.11
CA LYS A 210 -15.82 -19.97 16.52
C LYS A 210 -17.10 -20.40 17.23
N ALA A 211 -17.12 -21.61 17.77
CA ALA A 211 -18.32 -22.19 18.37
C ALA A 211 -17.97 -23.02 19.61
N ILE A 212 -18.89 -22.98 20.58
CA ILE A 212 -18.88 -23.85 21.75
C ILE A 212 -19.59 -25.15 21.37
N PRO A 213 -19.14 -26.33 21.86
CA PRO A 213 -19.86 -27.58 21.66
C PRO A 213 -21.32 -27.49 22.15
N GLU A 214 -22.26 -28.04 21.40
CA GLU A 214 -23.66 -28.12 21.85
C GLU A 214 -23.79 -28.98 23.10
N ALA A 215 -24.83 -28.71 23.89
CA ALA A 215 -25.13 -29.45 25.10
C ALA A 215 -25.21 -30.98 24.83
N GLY A 216 -24.54 -31.77 25.66
CA GLY A 216 -24.41 -33.22 25.53
C GLY A 216 -23.42 -33.71 24.46
N LYS A 217 -22.75 -32.80 23.72
CA LYS A 217 -21.74 -33.13 22.69
C LYS A 217 -20.32 -32.77 23.11
N TRP A 218 -20.00 -32.78 24.39
CA TRP A 218 -18.65 -32.48 24.90
C TRP A 218 -17.70 -33.69 24.93
N ALA A 219 -18.24 -34.90 25.12
CA ALA A 219 -17.44 -36.11 25.24
C ALA A 219 -17.04 -36.69 23.87
N ALA A 220 -15.80 -37.15 23.74
CA ALA A 220 -15.36 -37.89 22.55
C ALA A 220 -16.14 -39.21 22.35
N GLY A 221 -16.35 -39.61 21.09
CA GLY A 221 -17.18 -40.78 20.76
C GLY A 221 -16.71 -42.11 21.37
N LYS A 222 -15.39 -42.29 21.56
CA LYS A 222 -14.75 -43.54 22.01
C LYS A 222 -14.66 -43.73 23.54
N LEU A 223 -15.21 -42.82 24.36
CA LEU A 223 -15.09 -42.90 25.81
C LEU A 223 -15.98 -43.97 26.45
N SER A 224 -15.52 -44.50 27.59
CA SER A 224 -16.32 -45.39 28.44
C SER A 224 -17.57 -44.68 28.98
N LYS A 225 -18.59 -45.45 29.36
CA LYS A 225 -19.84 -44.89 29.90
C LYS A 225 -19.61 -44.03 31.15
N ALA A 226 -18.73 -44.47 32.05
CA ALA A 226 -18.34 -43.74 33.25
C ALA A 226 -17.70 -42.38 32.92
N GLN A 227 -16.78 -42.32 31.96
CA GLN A 227 -16.14 -41.06 31.57
C GLN A 227 -17.10 -40.08 30.88
N LYS A 228 -18.10 -40.60 30.14
CA LYS A 228 -19.14 -39.74 29.54
C LYS A 228 -20.05 -39.11 30.62
N GLU A 229 -20.35 -39.85 31.68
CA GLU A 229 -21.10 -39.32 32.84
C GLU A 229 -20.28 -38.26 33.60
N THR A 230 -18.96 -38.47 33.75
CA THR A 230 -18.06 -37.47 34.34
C THR A 230 -18.00 -36.18 33.51
N VAL A 231 -17.87 -36.28 32.17
CA VAL A 231 -17.89 -35.10 31.28
C VAL A 231 -19.21 -34.33 31.38
N ALA A 232 -20.34 -35.03 31.42
CA ALA A 232 -21.66 -34.40 31.57
C ALA A 232 -21.82 -33.66 32.91
N ALA A 233 -21.18 -34.14 33.98
CA ALA A 233 -21.24 -33.51 35.30
C ALA A 233 -20.49 -32.15 35.35
N ILE A 234 -19.43 -31.99 34.56
CA ILE A 234 -18.60 -30.76 34.52
C ILE A 234 -18.91 -29.86 33.32
N GLU A 235 -19.88 -30.24 32.48
CA GLU A 235 -20.19 -29.60 31.21
C GLU A 235 -20.45 -28.08 31.33
N ASN A 236 -21.28 -27.67 32.29
CA ASN A 236 -21.60 -26.26 32.53
C ASN A 236 -20.35 -25.44 32.91
N GLN A 237 -19.38 -26.05 33.62
CA GLN A 237 -18.14 -25.38 34.00
C GLN A 237 -17.19 -25.26 32.81
N LEU A 238 -17.10 -26.31 31.97
CA LEU A 238 -16.33 -26.29 30.72
C LEU A 238 -16.88 -25.22 29.76
N GLU A 239 -18.21 -25.16 29.62
CA GLU A 239 -18.90 -24.14 28.81
C GLU A 239 -18.61 -22.73 29.33
N SER A 240 -18.71 -22.51 30.64
CA SER A 240 -18.43 -21.21 31.25
C SER A 240 -16.99 -20.75 31.00
N LEU A 241 -16.01 -21.64 31.17
CA LEU A 241 -14.59 -21.33 30.94
C LEU A 241 -14.30 -21.08 29.45
N LEU A 242 -14.83 -21.91 28.55
CA LEU A 242 -14.64 -21.74 27.11
C LEU A 242 -15.30 -20.44 26.61
N SER A 243 -16.48 -20.11 27.12
CA SER A 243 -17.19 -18.85 26.84
C SER A 243 -16.39 -17.64 27.33
N ALA A 244 -15.79 -17.70 28.53
CA ALA A 244 -14.91 -16.65 29.03
C ALA A 244 -13.67 -16.45 28.14
N ILE A 245 -13.08 -17.52 27.62
CA ILE A 245 -11.98 -17.45 26.64
C ILE A 245 -12.46 -16.77 25.34
N HIS A 246 -13.59 -17.20 24.79
CA HIS A 246 -14.18 -16.62 23.57
C HIS A 246 -14.41 -15.12 23.73
N GLN A 247 -15.05 -14.71 24.84
CA GLN A 247 -15.29 -13.32 25.15
C GLN A 247 -13.99 -12.51 25.17
N LYS A 248 -12.94 -13.01 25.83
CA LYS A 248 -11.65 -12.30 25.90
C LYS A 248 -10.96 -12.17 24.55
N LEU A 249 -11.02 -13.22 23.73
CA LEU A 249 -10.52 -13.18 22.36
C LEU A 249 -11.30 -12.17 21.52
N ASP A 250 -12.63 -12.18 21.56
CA ASP A 250 -13.46 -11.26 20.76
C ASP A 250 -13.24 -9.79 21.15
N GLU A 251 -13.07 -9.51 22.44
CA GLU A 251 -12.83 -8.15 22.94
C GLU A 251 -11.44 -7.59 22.57
N ASN A 252 -10.39 -8.42 22.65
CA ASN A 252 -9.01 -7.91 22.68
C ASN A 252 -8.09 -8.46 21.59
N LEU A 253 -8.50 -9.49 20.84
CA LEU A 253 -7.66 -10.09 19.79
C LEU A 253 -7.24 -9.09 18.69
N PRO A 254 -8.12 -8.21 18.16
CA PRO A 254 -7.69 -7.24 17.16
C PRO A 254 -6.59 -6.30 17.68
N LYS A 255 -6.74 -5.83 18.92
CA LYS A 255 -5.77 -4.96 19.57
C LYS A 255 -4.47 -5.68 19.89
N TYR A 256 -4.55 -6.93 20.36
CA TYR A 256 -3.39 -7.78 20.58
C TYR A 256 -2.60 -7.99 19.29
N SER A 257 -3.28 -8.38 18.21
CA SER A 257 -2.66 -8.60 16.89
C SER A 257 -1.99 -7.33 16.36
N LEU A 258 -2.64 -6.17 16.52
CA LEU A 258 -2.04 -4.90 16.15
C LEU A 258 -0.78 -4.62 16.98
N TYR A 259 -0.85 -4.78 18.29
CA TYR A 259 0.27 -4.45 19.19
C TYR A 259 1.45 -5.41 19.02
N SER A 260 1.20 -6.70 18.75
CA SER A 260 2.26 -7.67 18.46
C SER A 260 2.95 -7.38 17.13
N LEU A 261 2.19 -7.00 16.10
CA LEU A 261 2.76 -6.57 14.81
C LEU A 261 3.57 -5.28 14.96
N LEU A 262 3.05 -4.29 15.71
CA LEU A 262 3.78 -3.06 15.97
C LEU A 262 5.08 -3.32 16.75
N ASP A 263 5.07 -4.16 17.79
CA ASP A 263 6.28 -4.50 18.55
C ASP A 263 7.33 -5.21 17.67
N ALA A 264 6.89 -6.03 16.72
CA ALA A 264 7.78 -6.72 15.79
C ALA A 264 8.49 -5.78 14.80
N GLU A 265 7.81 -4.72 14.35
CA GLU A 265 8.30 -3.77 13.33
C GLU A 265 8.83 -2.44 13.90
N ILE A 266 8.68 -2.20 15.21
CA ILE A 266 9.01 -0.91 15.84
C ILE A 266 10.46 -0.49 15.60
N LEU A 267 11.38 -1.44 15.47
CA LEU A 267 12.81 -1.19 15.29
C LEU A 267 13.12 -0.76 13.87
N SER A 268 12.59 -1.48 12.88
CA SER A 268 12.68 -1.12 11.47
C SER A 268 12.12 0.29 11.28
N PHE A 269 10.96 0.55 11.88
CA PHE A 269 10.34 1.86 11.88
C PHE A 269 11.20 2.93 12.57
N ALA A 270 11.75 2.69 13.76
CA ALA A 270 12.64 3.65 14.45
C ALA A 270 13.93 3.96 13.65
N LEU A 271 14.39 3.04 12.80
CA LEU A 271 15.53 3.26 11.91
C LEU A 271 15.18 3.89 10.57
N GLN A 272 13.90 4.11 10.28
CA GLN A 272 13.43 4.64 9.00
C GLN A 272 14.23 5.86 8.52
N GLN A 273 14.42 6.88 9.38
CA GLN A 273 15.14 8.09 8.97
C GLN A 273 16.59 7.79 8.60
N ARG A 274 17.29 6.98 9.41
CA ARG A 274 18.68 6.58 9.14
C ARG A 274 18.82 5.79 7.85
N LEU A 275 17.86 4.89 7.58
CA LEU A 275 17.84 4.11 6.34
C LEU A 275 17.60 5.00 5.12
N LEU A 276 16.72 6.01 5.23
CA LEU A 276 16.51 7.01 4.17
C LEU A 276 17.74 7.88 3.97
N ASP A 277 18.34 8.39 5.04
CA ASP A 277 19.57 9.19 4.99
C ASP A 277 20.71 8.38 4.34
N GLN A 278 20.86 7.09 4.70
CA GLN A 278 21.86 6.21 4.11
C GLN A 278 21.62 5.97 2.62
N LEU A 279 20.36 5.81 2.18
CA LEU A 279 20.01 5.72 0.75
C LEU A 279 20.37 6.99 0.00
N ASP A 280 20.10 8.15 0.59
CA ASP A 280 20.41 9.45 -0.01
C ASP A 280 21.92 9.69 -0.09
N GLU A 281 22.66 9.42 0.98
CA GLU A 281 24.12 9.50 1.00
C GLU A 281 24.75 8.58 -0.06
N MET A 282 24.29 7.34 -0.13
CA MET A 282 24.75 6.40 -1.15
C MET A 282 24.44 6.87 -2.56
N SER A 283 23.26 7.45 -2.78
CA SER A 283 22.89 7.99 -4.08
C SER A 283 23.84 9.10 -4.52
N VAL A 284 24.27 9.95 -3.57
CA VAL A 284 25.28 10.98 -3.79
C VAL A 284 26.67 10.41 -4.04
N GLN A 285 27.12 9.44 -3.24
CA GLN A 285 28.47 8.87 -3.35
C GLN A 285 28.65 8.05 -4.63
N SER A 286 27.65 7.23 -4.98
CA SER A 286 27.70 6.37 -6.16
C SER A 286 27.36 7.10 -7.46
N ASN A 287 26.78 8.32 -7.38
CA ASN A 287 26.14 9.00 -8.49
C ASN A 287 25.08 8.10 -9.16
N GLN A 288 24.32 7.35 -8.37
CA GLN A 288 23.26 6.49 -8.87
C GLN A 288 21.96 6.80 -8.13
N VAL A 289 20.86 6.92 -8.87
CA VAL A 289 19.56 7.27 -8.30
C VAL A 289 18.53 6.30 -8.83
N HIS A 290 17.77 5.69 -7.92
CA HIS A 290 16.70 4.77 -8.30
C HIS A 290 15.51 5.52 -8.93
N ILE A 291 14.89 4.93 -9.95
CA ILE A 291 13.79 5.57 -10.69
C ILE A 291 12.61 6.01 -9.80
N SER A 292 12.32 5.26 -8.73
CA SER A 292 11.24 5.61 -7.80
C SER A 292 11.47 6.93 -7.05
N GLU A 293 12.72 7.39 -6.96
CA GLU A 293 13.06 8.61 -6.21
C GLU A 293 12.71 9.88 -6.97
N PHE A 294 12.64 9.84 -8.31
CA PHE A 294 12.36 11.06 -9.09
C PHE A 294 10.97 11.61 -8.82
N ASN A 295 9.95 10.76 -8.86
CA ASN A 295 8.58 11.17 -8.56
C ASN A 295 8.45 11.67 -7.12
N LYS A 296 9.19 11.05 -6.18
CA LYS A 296 9.15 11.39 -4.75
C LYS A 296 9.79 12.73 -4.45
N ARG A 297 10.98 12.95 -5.00
CA ARG A 297 11.72 14.20 -4.84
C ARG A 297 10.99 15.36 -5.52
N LEU A 298 10.38 15.11 -6.68
CA LEU A 298 9.53 16.09 -7.34
C LEU A 298 8.34 16.46 -6.45
N ALA A 299 7.63 15.47 -5.90
CA ALA A 299 6.51 15.72 -5.00
C ALA A 299 6.92 16.52 -3.76
N SER A 300 8.01 16.13 -3.08
CA SER A 300 8.51 16.88 -1.92
C SER A 300 8.93 18.31 -2.26
N ALA A 301 9.48 18.55 -3.47
CA ALA A 301 9.78 19.90 -3.93
C ALA A 301 8.53 20.75 -4.26
N ILE A 302 7.38 20.10 -4.52
CA ILE A 302 6.09 20.78 -4.68
C ILE A 302 5.58 21.28 -3.31
N ASP A 303 5.84 20.56 -2.23
CA ASP A 303 5.35 20.97 -0.91
C ASP A 303 6.15 22.14 -0.31
N ASP A 304 7.46 22.22 -0.58
CA ASP A 304 8.40 23.13 0.09
C ASP A 304 8.50 24.57 -0.48
N ALA A 305 7.43 25.10 -1.09
CA ALA A 305 7.36 26.48 -1.62
C ALA A 305 8.36 26.85 -2.74
N ALA A 306 9.18 25.90 -3.21
CA ALA A 306 10.02 26.05 -4.42
C ALA A 306 9.20 26.00 -5.74
N VAL A 307 7.90 25.69 -5.63
CA VAL A 307 6.91 25.51 -6.69
C VAL A 307 6.88 26.60 -7.76
N PRO A 308 6.92 27.91 -7.45
CA PRO A 308 6.69 28.91 -8.47
C PRO A 308 7.71 28.78 -9.60
N TYR A 309 8.98 28.54 -9.28
CA TYR A 309 10.04 28.55 -10.30
C TYR A 309 10.10 27.32 -11.20
N ILE A 310 9.92 26.11 -10.65
CA ILE A 310 9.96 24.86 -11.44
C ILE A 310 8.80 24.85 -12.43
N TYR A 311 7.60 25.17 -11.95
CA TYR A 311 6.39 25.13 -12.77
C TYR A 311 6.21 26.37 -13.64
N GLU A 312 6.68 27.56 -13.25
CA GLU A 312 6.76 28.72 -14.15
C GLU A 312 7.65 28.40 -15.35
N ARG A 313 8.85 27.83 -15.13
CA ARG A 313 9.74 27.41 -16.21
C ARG A 313 9.16 26.32 -17.11
N LEU A 314 8.36 25.41 -16.56
CA LEU A 314 7.76 24.32 -17.33
C LEU A 314 6.48 24.76 -18.05
N GLY A 315 5.64 25.56 -17.41
CA GLY A 315 4.39 26.10 -17.95
C GLY A 315 4.62 27.08 -19.10
N GLU A 316 5.77 27.76 -19.16
CA GLU A 316 6.18 28.52 -20.34
C GLU A 316 6.44 27.61 -21.56
N ARG A 317 6.95 26.40 -21.33
CA ARG A 317 7.34 25.47 -22.39
C ARG A 317 6.18 24.58 -22.86
N TYR A 318 5.41 24.02 -21.93
CA TYR A 318 4.34 23.09 -22.22
C TYR A 318 2.99 23.73 -21.91
N LYS A 319 2.25 24.05 -22.96
CA LYS A 319 0.93 24.70 -22.85
C LYS A 319 -0.21 23.70 -22.80
N HIS A 320 -0.07 22.60 -23.53
CA HIS A 320 -1.10 21.57 -23.68
C HIS A 320 -0.59 20.22 -23.19
N PHE A 321 -1.43 19.50 -22.46
CA PHE A 321 -1.11 18.18 -21.92
C PHE A 321 -2.09 17.14 -22.46
N LEU A 322 -1.57 16.05 -23.01
CA LEU A 322 -2.37 14.91 -23.47
C LEU A 322 -1.85 13.67 -22.74
N LEU A 323 -2.65 13.14 -21.83
CA LEU A 323 -2.34 12.00 -20.99
C LEU A 323 -3.19 10.82 -21.45
N ASP A 324 -2.55 9.82 -22.05
CA ASP A 324 -3.18 8.59 -22.51
C ASP A 324 -3.01 7.47 -21.46
N GLU A 325 -3.86 6.45 -21.51
CA GLU A 325 -3.90 5.34 -20.55
C GLU A 325 -3.91 5.80 -19.07
N PHE A 326 -4.67 6.85 -18.77
CA PHE A 326 -4.66 7.50 -17.47
C PHE A 326 -5.04 6.57 -16.30
N GLN A 327 -5.80 5.51 -16.56
CA GLN A 327 -6.15 4.50 -15.54
C GLN A 327 -4.94 3.78 -14.93
N ASP A 328 -3.81 3.76 -15.62
CA ASP A 328 -2.57 3.12 -15.18
C ASP A 328 -1.57 4.11 -14.56
N THR A 329 -1.95 5.39 -14.48
CA THR A 329 -1.12 6.43 -13.85
C THR A 329 -1.15 6.27 -12.32
N SER A 330 0.01 6.41 -11.68
CA SER A 330 0.07 6.35 -10.22
C SER A 330 -0.36 7.65 -9.54
N LEU A 331 -0.69 7.58 -8.25
CA LEU A 331 -1.11 8.75 -7.47
C LEU A 331 -0.03 9.85 -7.47
N LEU A 332 1.22 9.46 -7.21
CA LEU A 332 2.34 10.39 -7.14
C LEU A 332 2.62 11.03 -8.50
N GLN A 333 2.52 10.25 -9.58
CA GLN A 333 2.63 10.78 -10.94
C GLN A 333 1.56 11.84 -11.19
N TRP A 334 0.28 11.52 -10.93
CA TRP A 334 -0.81 12.47 -11.15
C TRP A 334 -0.67 13.74 -10.31
N HIS A 335 -0.33 13.60 -9.03
CA HIS A 335 -0.13 14.72 -8.12
C HIS A 335 1.01 15.64 -8.58
N ASN A 336 2.10 15.06 -9.11
CA ASN A 336 3.20 15.84 -9.71
C ASN A 336 2.78 16.65 -10.95
N PHE A 337 1.74 16.21 -11.67
CA PHE A 337 1.19 16.91 -12.84
C PHE A 337 0.18 17.99 -12.48
N LEU A 338 -0.46 17.94 -11.30
CA LEU A 338 -1.50 18.89 -10.91
C LEU A 338 -1.11 20.36 -11.09
N PRO A 339 0.11 20.81 -10.72
CA PRO A 339 0.46 22.22 -10.89
C PRO A 339 0.63 22.61 -12.38
N LEU A 340 1.04 21.67 -13.25
CA LEU A 340 1.12 21.90 -14.70
C LEU A 340 -0.27 22.00 -15.33
N VAL A 341 -1.17 21.09 -14.92
CA VAL A 341 -2.56 21.09 -15.39
C VAL A 341 -3.28 22.35 -14.93
N GLU A 342 -3.11 22.75 -13.67
CA GLU A 342 -3.65 24.00 -13.13
C GLU A 342 -3.18 25.20 -13.95
N ASN A 343 -1.87 25.33 -14.21
CA ASN A 343 -1.31 26.43 -14.98
C ASN A 343 -1.82 26.47 -16.42
N ALA A 344 -1.92 25.30 -17.08
CA ALA A 344 -2.46 25.20 -18.44
C ALA A 344 -3.92 25.65 -18.49
N LEU A 345 -4.75 25.17 -17.57
CA LEU A 345 -6.18 25.51 -17.50
C LEU A 345 -6.38 26.99 -17.16
N ALA A 346 -5.62 27.54 -16.21
CA ALA A 346 -5.65 28.97 -15.86
C ALA A 346 -5.26 29.87 -17.04
N SER A 347 -4.39 29.38 -17.93
CA SER A 347 -3.98 30.05 -19.18
C SER A 347 -4.93 29.80 -20.36
N ASN A 348 -6.09 29.18 -20.12
CA ASN A 348 -7.07 28.78 -21.13
C ASN A 348 -6.48 27.86 -22.22
N ASN A 349 -5.51 27.02 -21.84
CA ASN A 349 -4.98 25.95 -22.67
C ASN A 349 -5.68 24.61 -22.33
N LEU A 350 -5.49 23.63 -23.22
CA LEU A 350 -6.12 22.30 -23.13
C LEU A 350 -5.27 21.28 -22.36
N SER A 351 -5.89 20.60 -21.39
CA SER A 351 -5.39 19.35 -20.80
C SER A 351 -6.40 18.24 -21.07
N LEU A 352 -6.01 17.21 -21.82
CA LEU A 352 -6.86 16.08 -22.21
C LEU A 352 -6.38 14.81 -21.49
N LEU A 353 -7.30 14.17 -20.76
CA LEU A 353 -7.09 12.87 -20.13
C LEU A 353 -7.88 11.82 -20.92
N VAL A 354 -7.22 10.73 -21.31
CA VAL A 354 -7.82 9.60 -22.02
C VAL A 354 -7.51 8.31 -21.26
N GLY A 355 -8.51 7.46 -21.10
CA GLY A 355 -8.35 6.18 -20.42
C GLY A 355 -9.63 5.36 -20.39
N ASP A 356 -9.52 4.14 -19.87
CA ASP A 356 -10.65 3.24 -19.63
C ASP A 356 -10.45 2.52 -18.29
N ALA A 357 -11.28 2.86 -17.30
CA ALA A 357 -11.24 2.23 -15.98
C ALA A 357 -11.34 0.70 -16.03
N LYS A 358 -12.05 0.15 -17.03
CA LYS A 358 -12.23 -1.30 -17.20
C LYS A 358 -10.94 -2.01 -17.64
N GLN A 359 -9.94 -1.27 -18.10
CA GLN A 359 -8.66 -1.79 -18.59
C GLN A 359 -7.52 -1.63 -17.56
N ALA A 360 -7.82 -1.10 -16.36
CA ALA A 360 -6.83 -0.92 -15.30
C ALA A 360 -6.32 -2.28 -14.77
N ILE A 361 -5.11 -2.69 -15.19
CA ILE A 361 -4.50 -3.97 -14.81
C ILE A 361 -3.13 -3.80 -14.12
N TYR A 362 -2.63 -2.57 -13.99
CA TYR A 362 -1.30 -2.28 -13.43
C TYR A 362 -1.32 -1.87 -11.95
N ARG A 363 -2.29 -2.36 -11.16
CA ARG A 363 -2.36 -2.08 -9.71
C ARG A 363 -1.08 -2.46 -8.96
N PHE A 364 -0.42 -3.54 -9.38
CA PHE A 364 0.85 -4.00 -8.80
C PHE A 364 2.05 -3.08 -9.09
N ARG A 365 1.89 -2.09 -9.98
CA ARG A 365 2.85 -1.01 -10.27
C ARG A 365 2.32 0.35 -9.82
N SER A 366 1.50 0.36 -8.76
CA SER A 366 0.92 1.57 -8.15
C SER A 366 -0.07 2.35 -9.02
N GLY A 367 -0.56 1.78 -10.14
CA GLY A 367 -1.67 2.37 -10.90
C GLY A 367 -2.94 2.53 -10.05
N GLU A 368 -3.59 3.69 -10.10
CA GLU A 368 -4.75 4.03 -9.26
C GLU A 368 -5.97 4.44 -10.09
N VAL A 369 -6.79 3.45 -10.43
CA VAL A 369 -8.00 3.65 -11.25
C VAL A 369 -9.04 4.54 -10.58
N GLU A 370 -9.09 4.56 -9.24
CA GLU A 370 -10.01 5.42 -8.49
C GLU A 370 -9.83 6.89 -8.82
N GLN A 371 -8.61 7.31 -9.18
CA GLN A 371 -8.35 8.70 -9.56
C GLN A 371 -8.99 9.08 -10.89
N PHE A 372 -9.17 8.13 -11.80
CA PHE A 372 -9.88 8.35 -13.07
C PHE A 372 -11.39 8.38 -12.86
N ILE A 373 -11.92 7.43 -12.07
CA ILE A 373 -13.36 7.32 -11.77
C ILE A 373 -13.88 8.55 -11.01
N GLN A 374 -13.05 9.12 -10.12
CA GLN A 374 -13.48 10.23 -9.26
C GLN A 374 -13.35 11.62 -9.88
N LEU A 375 -12.80 11.74 -11.09
CA LEU A 375 -12.76 13.01 -11.81
C LEU A 375 -14.16 13.62 -11.91
N PRO A 376 -14.30 14.96 -11.75
CA PRO A 376 -13.23 15.96 -11.64
C PRO A 376 -12.61 16.11 -10.23
N ASN A 377 -13.03 15.32 -9.24
CA ASN A 377 -12.46 15.39 -7.91
C ASN A 377 -11.11 14.66 -7.86
N ILE A 378 -10.11 15.30 -7.24
CA ILE A 378 -8.79 14.69 -7.08
C ILE A 378 -8.87 13.63 -5.97
N TYR A 379 -8.62 12.37 -6.33
CA TYR A 379 -8.59 11.27 -5.36
C TYR A 379 -7.41 11.41 -4.39
N ARG A 380 -7.67 11.17 -3.10
CA ARG A 380 -6.68 11.29 -2.01
C ARG A 380 -5.87 12.60 -2.07
N LYS A 381 -6.56 13.70 -2.40
CA LYS A 381 -6.00 15.04 -2.49
C LYS A 381 -5.26 15.41 -1.20
N GLU A 382 -4.07 15.96 -1.35
CA GLU A 382 -3.30 16.53 -0.24
C GLU A 382 -3.94 17.83 0.28
N GLU A 383 -3.68 18.17 1.53
CA GLU A 383 -4.17 19.41 2.15
C GLU A 383 -3.31 20.63 1.78
N SER A 384 -2.71 20.64 0.58
CA SER A 384 -1.90 21.76 0.08
C SER A 384 -2.76 22.77 -0.70
N LEU A 385 -2.36 24.05 -0.67
CA LEU A 385 -3.02 25.10 -1.46
C LEU A 385 -2.96 24.82 -2.96
N VAL A 386 -1.83 24.25 -3.42
CA VAL A 386 -1.61 23.88 -4.82
C VAL A 386 -2.64 22.84 -5.27
N ALA A 387 -2.83 21.77 -4.49
CA ALA A 387 -3.82 20.75 -4.81
C ALA A 387 -5.26 21.28 -4.77
N GLN A 388 -5.56 22.23 -3.89
CA GLN A 388 -6.86 22.90 -3.83
C GLN A 388 -7.13 23.75 -5.07
N HIS A 389 -6.16 24.56 -5.50
CA HIS A 389 -6.27 25.38 -6.71
C HIS A 389 -6.40 24.51 -7.96
N ALA A 390 -5.58 23.46 -8.07
CA ALA A 390 -5.65 22.52 -9.18
C ALA A 390 -7.02 21.84 -9.28
N GLN A 391 -7.59 21.39 -8.17
CA GLN A 391 -8.94 20.81 -8.18
C GLN A 391 -9.98 21.83 -8.65
N ALA A 392 -9.93 23.06 -8.15
CA ALA A 392 -10.87 24.11 -8.54
C ALA A 392 -10.80 24.39 -10.06
N ALA A 393 -9.59 24.49 -10.60
CA ALA A 393 -9.36 24.66 -12.04
C ALA A 393 -9.89 23.47 -12.85
N ILE A 394 -9.61 22.24 -12.41
CA ILE A 394 -10.11 21.02 -13.08
C ILE A 394 -11.64 21.03 -13.07
N ILE A 395 -12.29 21.24 -11.93
CA ILE A 395 -13.76 21.25 -11.82
C ILE A 395 -14.36 22.32 -12.73
N GLN A 396 -13.76 23.51 -12.81
CA GLN A 396 -14.25 24.60 -13.65
C GLN A 396 -14.19 24.29 -15.16
N HIS A 397 -13.19 23.53 -15.59
CA HIS A 397 -12.92 23.25 -17.00
C HIS A 397 -13.20 21.79 -17.41
N PHE A 398 -13.85 21.00 -16.54
CA PHE A 398 -14.07 19.59 -16.77
C PHE A 398 -15.18 19.33 -17.80
N GLU A 399 -14.83 18.57 -18.83
CA GLU A 399 -15.78 18.05 -19.82
C GLU A 399 -15.55 16.55 -19.99
N GLU A 400 -16.59 15.75 -19.75
CA GLU A 400 -16.53 14.29 -19.89
C GLU A 400 -17.13 13.86 -21.24
N GLU A 401 -16.35 13.09 -22.02
CA GLU A 401 -16.82 12.46 -23.27
C GLU A 401 -16.64 10.94 -23.23
N SER A 402 -17.73 10.19 -23.37
CA SER A 402 -17.72 8.73 -23.38
C SER A 402 -17.84 8.17 -24.81
N LEU A 403 -16.85 7.36 -25.21
CA LEU A 403 -16.79 6.77 -26.56
C LEU A 403 -17.48 5.40 -26.60
N GLY A 404 -18.77 5.38 -26.95
CA GLY A 404 -19.57 4.14 -26.98
C GLY A 404 -19.40 3.24 -28.23
N LYS A 405 -18.63 3.66 -29.24
CA LYS A 405 -18.50 2.92 -30.51
C LYS A 405 -17.17 2.18 -30.60
N ASN A 406 -17.23 0.87 -30.86
CA ASN A 406 -16.05 0.06 -31.13
C ASN A 406 -15.75 0.00 -32.64
N TYR A 407 -14.56 0.44 -33.05
CA TYR A 407 -14.11 0.39 -34.44
C TYR A 407 -13.05 -0.70 -34.70
N ARG A 408 -12.68 -1.49 -33.68
CA ARG A 408 -11.56 -2.44 -33.71
C ARG A 408 -12.02 -3.88 -33.98
N SER A 409 -13.16 -4.28 -33.44
CA SER A 409 -13.60 -5.68 -33.37
C SER A 409 -14.91 -5.92 -34.13
N LEU A 410 -15.13 -7.17 -34.54
CA LEU A 410 -16.38 -7.61 -35.17
C LEU A 410 -17.54 -7.62 -34.15
N PRO A 411 -18.80 -7.44 -34.61
CA PRO A 411 -19.97 -7.41 -33.72
C PRO A 411 -20.08 -8.61 -32.79
N ALA A 412 -19.75 -9.82 -33.26
CA ALA A 412 -19.81 -11.03 -32.44
C ALA A 412 -18.89 -10.98 -31.20
N VAL A 413 -17.69 -10.40 -31.33
CA VAL A 413 -16.75 -10.23 -30.21
C VAL A 413 -17.27 -9.19 -29.22
N VAL A 414 -17.84 -8.09 -29.71
CA VAL A 414 -18.42 -7.04 -28.88
C VAL A 414 -19.63 -7.57 -28.11
N SER A 415 -20.56 -8.25 -28.78
CA SER A 415 -21.74 -8.86 -28.15
C SER A 415 -21.35 -9.87 -27.08
N PHE A 416 -20.41 -10.77 -27.37
CA PHE A 416 -19.94 -11.75 -26.40
C PHE A 416 -19.37 -11.08 -25.13
N ASN A 417 -18.48 -10.10 -25.28
CA ASN A 417 -17.91 -9.40 -24.12
C ASN A 417 -18.99 -8.65 -23.32
N ASN A 418 -19.91 -7.97 -24.01
CA ASN A 418 -20.99 -7.25 -23.34
C ASN A 418 -21.89 -8.20 -22.53
N GLU A 419 -22.26 -9.35 -23.10
CA GLU A 419 -23.06 -10.38 -22.40
C GLU A 419 -22.29 -10.99 -21.22
N PHE A 420 -21.02 -11.36 -21.43
CA PHE A 420 -20.19 -11.99 -20.41
C PHE A 420 -19.95 -11.09 -19.20
N TYR A 421 -19.52 -9.84 -19.42
CA TYR A 421 -19.26 -8.91 -18.31
C TYR A 421 -20.54 -8.44 -17.61
N SER A 422 -21.66 -8.33 -18.33
CA SER A 422 -22.98 -8.06 -17.71
C SER A 422 -23.45 -9.22 -16.83
N PHE A 423 -23.18 -10.46 -17.24
CA PHE A 423 -23.46 -11.63 -16.41
C PHE A 423 -22.59 -11.66 -15.16
N LEU A 424 -21.29 -11.37 -15.29
CA LEU A 424 -20.37 -11.36 -14.16
C LEU A 424 -20.66 -10.24 -13.16
N SER A 425 -20.97 -9.03 -13.63
CA SER A 425 -21.28 -7.92 -12.72
C SER A 425 -22.47 -8.25 -11.82
N ALA A 426 -23.52 -8.89 -12.35
CA ALA A 426 -24.67 -9.32 -11.57
C ALA A 426 -24.36 -10.35 -10.46
N GLN A 427 -23.21 -11.04 -10.51
CA GLN A 427 -22.77 -11.99 -9.48
C GLN A 427 -21.91 -11.35 -8.40
N LEU A 428 -21.44 -10.11 -8.60
CA LEU A 428 -20.61 -9.40 -7.64
C LEU A 428 -21.47 -8.77 -6.53
N PRO A 429 -20.92 -8.53 -5.33
CA PRO A 429 -21.57 -7.73 -4.29
C PRO A 429 -21.91 -6.32 -4.81
N GLU A 430 -23.00 -5.72 -4.34
CA GLU A 430 -23.53 -4.41 -4.79
C GLU A 430 -22.48 -3.28 -4.82
N LYS A 431 -21.48 -3.31 -3.93
CA LYS A 431 -20.35 -2.36 -3.92
C LYS A 431 -19.38 -2.48 -5.10
N TYR A 432 -19.49 -3.53 -5.90
CA TYR A 432 -18.63 -3.87 -7.05
C TYR A 432 -19.43 -4.14 -8.33
N GLN A 433 -20.76 -3.99 -8.26
CA GLN A 433 -21.64 -3.95 -9.43
C GLN A 433 -21.60 -2.54 -10.00
#